data_AF-A0A951N1H8-F1
#
_entry.id   AF-A0A951N1H8-F1
#
_cell.length_a   1.000
_cell.length_b   1.000
_cell.length_c   1.000
_cell.angle_alpha   90.00
_cell.angle_beta   90.00
_cell.angle_gamma   90.00
#
_symmetry.space_group_name_H-M   'P 1'
#
loop_
_entity.id
_entity.type
_entity.pdbx_description
1 polymer ?
#
loop_
_entity_poly.entity_id
_entity_poly.type
_entity_poly.pdbx_seq_one_letter_code
_entity_poly.pdbx_strand_id
1 'polypeptide(L)'
;MAKQRAERADEDLVRLYLSDIGKHALLTKADEARLAQAIEDGSAARRELAEAEEAGERLSVARRRQLRQAIRAGEDATQTFIKANLRLVVSIAKKYQASELPLLDLVQEGNLGLIHAVEKFDWRKGFKFSTYA
;
A
#
# COMPACT_ATOMS: atom_id res chain seq x y z
N MET A 1 -13.25 -23.63 28.30
CA MET A 1 -14.23 -22.55 28.03
C MET A 1 -13.57 -21.27 27.51
N ALA A 2 -12.55 -20.70 28.15
CA ALA A 2 -11.92 -19.45 27.68
C ALA A 2 -11.11 -19.60 26.37
N LYS A 3 -10.31 -20.67 26.24
CA LYS A 3 -9.49 -20.95 25.04
C LYS A 3 -10.33 -21.09 23.76
N GLN A 4 -11.41 -21.88 23.80
CA GLN A 4 -12.37 -22.03 22.69
C GLN A 4 -13.09 -20.72 22.32
N ARG A 5 -13.28 -19.80 23.26
CA ARG A 5 -13.87 -18.48 22.96
C ARG A 5 -12.88 -17.58 22.25
N ALA A 6 -11.60 -17.62 22.63
CA ALA A 6 -10.53 -16.86 21.99
C ALA A 6 -10.27 -17.36 20.55
N GLU A 7 -10.21 -18.68 20.34
CA GLU A 7 -10.04 -19.29 19.00
C GLU A 7 -11.17 -18.89 18.04
N ARG A 8 -12.42 -18.89 18.50
CA ARG A 8 -13.57 -18.43 17.69
C ARG A 8 -13.49 -16.95 17.33
N ALA A 9 -13.06 -16.10 18.27
CA ALA A 9 -12.90 -14.68 18.01
C ALA A 9 -11.81 -14.41 16.96
N ASP A 10 -10.71 -15.16 16.99
CA ASP A 10 -9.63 -15.04 16.01
C ASP A 10 -10.08 -15.49 14.61
N GLU A 11 -10.82 -16.60 14.50
CA GLU A 11 -11.43 -17.03 13.24
C GLU A 11 -12.37 -15.98 12.65
N ASP A 12 -13.17 -15.32 13.49
CA ASP A 12 -14.09 -14.26 13.05
C ASP A 12 -13.35 -13.01 12.57
N LEU A 13 -12.24 -12.63 13.22
CA LEU A 13 -11.37 -11.54 12.79
C LEU A 13 -10.71 -11.85 11.43
N VAL A 14 -10.21 -13.08 11.25
CA VAL A 14 -9.66 -13.53 9.96
C VAL A 14 -10.73 -13.45 8.88
N ARG A 15 -11.95 -13.91 9.13
CA ARG A 15 -13.06 -13.83 8.16
C ARG A 15 -13.41 -12.40 7.79
N LEU A 16 -13.49 -11.51 8.77
CA LEU A 16 -13.77 -10.09 8.55
C LEU A 16 -12.69 -9.46 7.67
N TYR A 17 -11.42 -9.73 7.98
CA TYR A 17 -10.28 -9.23 7.20
C TYR A 17 -10.30 -9.75 5.76
N LEU A 18 -10.48 -11.05 5.56
CA LEU A 18 -10.54 -11.65 4.21
C LEU A 18 -11.70 -11.10 3.37
N SER A 19 -12.86 -10.86 4.01
CA SER A 19 -14.02 -10.25 3.37
C SER A 19 -13.72 -8.81 2.94
N ASP A 20 -13.02 -8.04 3.78
CA ASP A 20 -12.69 -6.65 3.47
C ASP A 20 -11.72 -6.52 2.31
N ILE A 21 -10.59 -7.25 2.35
CA ILE A 21 -9.59 -7.19 1.27
C ILE A 21 -10.12 -7.75 -0.06
N GLY A 22 -11.13 -8.62 -0.01
CA GLY A 22 -11.80 -9.17 -1.18
C GLY A 22 -12.60 -8.14 -1.99
N LYS A 23 -12.95 -6.99 -1.40
CA LYS A 23 -13.70 -5.90 -2.05
C LYS A 23 -12.83 -5.07 -3.00
N HIS A 24 -11.51 -5.13 -2.85
CA HIS A 24 -10.58 -4.35 -3.67
C HIS A 24 -10.28 -5.05 -4.99
N ALA A 25 -10.40 -4.32 -6.09
CA ALA A 25 -10.13 -4.83 -7.43
C ALA A 25 -8.64 -5.17 -7.61
N LEU A 26 -8.36 -6.24 -8.37
CA LEU A 26 -7.00 -6.59 -8.76
C LEU A 26 -6.50 -5.64 -9.85
N LEU A 27 -5.22 -5.31 -9.81
CA LEU A 27 -4.62 -4.36 -10.73
C LEU A 27 -4.12 -5.04 -12.00
N THR A 28 -4.31 -4.37 -13.13
CA THR A 28 -3.61 -4.70 -14.36
C THR A 28 -2.19 -4.12 -14.34
N LYS A 29 -1.34 -4.53 -15.30
CA LYS A 29 0.02 -3.97 -15.43
C LYS A 29 -0.04 -2.46 -15.73
N ALA A 30 -1.05 -2.04 -16.48
CA ALA A 30 -1.28 -0.64 -16.79
C ALA A 30 -1.72 0.15 -15.54
N ASP A 31 -2.55 -0.44 -14.68
CA ASP A 31 -2.90 0.17 -13.40
C ASP A 31 -1.70 0.31 -12.47
N GLU A 32 -0.85 -0.73 -12.39
CA GLU A 32 0.39 -0.69 -11.62
C GLU A 32 1.28 0.48 -12.06
N ALA A 33 1.48 0.66 -13.37
CA ALA A 33 2.27 1.77 -13.90
C ALA A 33 1.62 3.14 -13.61
N ARG A 34 0.31 3.28 -13.82
CA ARG A 34 -0.43 4.53 -13.57
C ARG A 34 -0.38 4.93 -12.10
N LEU A 35 -0.57 3.99 -11.19
CA LEU A 35 -0.53 4.25 -9.76
C LEU A 35 0.90 4.60 -9.32
N ALA A 36 1.91 3.83 -9.77
CA ALA A 36 3.31 4.12 -9.46
C ALA A 36 3.74 5.51 -9.94
N GLN A 37 3.30 5.94 -11.13
CA GLN A 37 3.57 7.28 -11.63
C GLN A 37 2.92 8.37 -10.75
N ALA A 38 1.66 8.20 -10.35
CA ALA A 38 1.00 9.16 -9.46
C ALA A 38 1.68 9.28 -8.09
N ILE A 39 2.20 8.16 -7.56
CA ILE A 39 2.98 8.13 -6.31
C ILE A 39 4.29 8.91 -6.48
N GLU A 40 5.01 8.70 -7.59
CA GLU A 40 6.25 9.42 -7.91
C GLU A 40 6.00 10.92 -8.05
N ASP A 41 4.95 11.31 -8.78
CA ASP A 41 4.54 12.71 -8.96
C ASP A 41 4.17 13.37 -7.62
N GLY A 42 3.43 12.67 -6.76
CA GLY A 42 3.09 13.15 -5.42
C GLY A 42 4.30 13.32 -4.51
N SER A 43 5.26 12.39 -4.58
CA SER A 43 6.53 12.49 -3.84
C SER A 43 7.38 13.67 -4.32
N ALA A 44 7.49 13.85 -5.64
CA ALA A 44 8.19 14.99 -6.23
C ALA A 44 7.53 16.32 -5.83
N ALA A 45 6.20 16.38 -5.87
CA ALA A 45 5.46 17.57 -5.45
C ALA A 45 5.62 17.89 -3.96
N ARG A 46 5.71 16.87 -3.10
CA ARG A 46 6.00 17.05 -1.67
C ARG A 46 7.41 17.61 -1.45
N ARG A 47 8.41 17.09 -2.17
CA ARG A 47 9.79 17.58 -2.10
C ARG A 47 9.89 19.04 -2.51
N GLU A 48 9.33 19.39 -3.68
CA GLU A 48 9.34 20.76 -4.17
C GLU A 48 8.68 21.75 -3.20
N LEU A 49 7.54 21.35 -2.59
CA LEU A 49 6.88 22.20 -1.61
C LEU A 49 7.74 22.43 -0.36
N ALA A 50 8.41 21.37 0.12
CA ALA A 50 9.29 21.45 1.29
C ALA A 50 10.55 22.30 1.01
N GLU A 51 11.18 22.12 -0.17
CA GLU A 51 12.34 22.89 -0.60
C GLU A 51 12.01 24.38 -0.73
N ALA A 52 10.85 24.72 -1.30
CA ALA A 52 10.41 26.11 -1.39
C ALA A 52 10.12 26.73 -0.01
N GLU A 53 9.57 25.96 0.93
CA GLU A 53 9.34 26.41 2.31
C GLU A 53 10.66 26.64 3.05
N GLU A 54 11.65 25.76 2.88
CA GLU A 54 12.99 25.89 3.47
C GLU A 54 13.77 27.07 2.89
N ALA A 55 13.69 27.27 1.57
CA ALA A 55 14.32 28.40 0.89
C ALA A 55 13.63 29.76 1.15
N GLY A 56 12.47 29.77 1.83
CA GLY A 56 11.65 30.97 2.01
C GLY A 56 11.05 31.51 0.71
N GLU A 57 10.98 30.67 -0.33
CA GLU A 57 10.47 31.04 -1.65
C GLU A 57 8.93 31.10 -1.64
N ARG A 58 8.37 32.19 -2.18
CA ARG A 58 6.92 32.33 -2.35
C ARG A 58 6.47 31.74 -3.67
N LEU A 59 6.10 30.46 -3.65
CA LEU A 59 5.38 29.83 -4.76
C LEU A 59 4.07 30.56 -5.06
N SER A 60 3.71 30.63 -6.35
CA SER A 60 2.41 31.16 -6.76
C SER A 60 1.26 30.33 -6.18
N VAL A 61 0.11 30.96 -5.96
CA VAL A 61 -1.10 30.27 -5.46
C VAL A 61 -1.48 29.09 -6.38
N ALA A 62 -1.37 29.29 -7.69
CA ALA A 62 -1.62 28.25 -8.69
C ALA A 62 -0.65 27.07 -8.53
N ARG A 63 0.66 27.34 -8.38
CA ARG A 63 1.66 26.28 -8.20
C ARG A 63 1.45 25.51 -6.91
N ARG A 64 1.22 26.20 -5.79
CA ARG A 64 0.94 25.58 -4.50
C ARG A 64 -0.31 24.68 -4.55
N ARG A 65 -1.36 25.09 -5.28
CA ARG A 65 -2.56 24.28 -5.49
C ARG A 65 -2.26 23.02 -6.31
N GLN A 66 -1.47 23.14 -7.38
CA GLN A 66 -1.06 22.00 -8.21
C GLN A 66 -0.25 20.98 -7.39
N LEU A 67 0.73 21.44 -6.60
CA LEU A 67 1.55 20.56 -5.76
C LEU A 67 0.68 19.80 -4.75
N ARG A 68 -0.23 20.49 -4.06
CA ARG A 68 -1.16 19.86 -3.11
C ARG A 68 -2.08 18.83 -3.77
N GLN A 69 -2.51 19.10 -5.01
CA GLN A 69 -3.32 18.15 -5.77
C GLN A 69 -2.53 16.89 -6.14
N ALA A 70 -1.28 17.06 -6.59
CA ALA A 70 -0.40 15.94 -6.90
C ALA A 70 -0.06 15.10 -5.67
N ILE A 71 0.22 15.74 -4.52
CA ILE A 71 0.45 15.05 -3.23
C ILE A 71 -0.74 14.17 -2.88
N ARG A 72 -1.96 14.74 -2.92
CA ARG A 72 -3.19 13.99 -2.61
C ARG A 72 -3.42 12.83 -3.58
N ALA A 73 -3.19 13.06 -4.88
CA ALA A 73 -3.32 12.01 -5.89
C ALA A 73 -2.32 10.85 -5.65
N GLY A 74 -1.09 11.17 -5.24
CA GLY A 74 -0.08 10.19 -4.87
C GLY A 74 -0.47 9.40 -3.61
N GLU A 75 -1.00 10.08 -2.59
CA GLU A 75 -1.49 9.41 -1.37
C GLU A 75 -2.66 8.45 -1.66
N ASP A 76 -3.63 8.89 -2.45
CA ASP A 76 -4.76 8.07 -2.89
C ASP A 76 -4.29 6.88 -3.75
N ALA A 77 -3.28 7.10 -4.60
CA ALA A 77 -2.66 6.06 -5.41
C ALA A 77 -1.94 5.01 -4.55
N THR A 78 -1.13 5.43 -3.57
CA THR A 78 -0.48 4.53 -2.59
C THR A 78 -1.50 3.67 -1.87
N GLN A 79 -2.56 4.27 -1.36
CA GLN A 79 -3.63 3.54 -0.66
C GLN A 79 -4.30 2.51 -1.56
N THR A 80 -4.61 2.89 -2.81
CA THR A 80 -5.20 1.98 -3.79
C THR A 80 -4.24 0.83 -4.13
N PHE A 81 -2.95 1.13 -4.30
CA PHE A 81 -1.93 0.17 -4.68
C PHE A 81 -1.70 -0.88 -3.58
N ILE A 82 -1.63 -0.45 -2.32
CA ILE A 82 -1.53 -1.35 -1.17
C ILE A 82 -2.79 -2.22 -1.07
N LYS A 83 -3.98 -1.61 -1.06
CA LYS A 83 -5.26 -2.31 -0.86
C LYS A 83 -5.51 -3.41 -1.89
N ALA A 84 -5.17 -3.15 -3.15
CA ALA A 84 -5.32 -4.14 -4.21
C ALA A 84 -4.39 -5.36 -4.08
N ASN A 85 -3.30 -5.21 -3.31
CA ASN A 85 -2.28 -6.25 -3.11
C ASN A 85 -2.34 -6.94 -1.74
N LEU A 86 -3.27 -6.58 -0.85
CA LEU A 86 -3.42 -7.26 0.45
C LEU A 86 -3.70 -8.78 0.31
N ARG A 87 -4.36 -9.18 -0.77
CA ARG A 87 -4.59 -10.60 -1.10
C ARG A 87 -3.29 -11.37 -1.38
N LEU A 88 -2.28 -10.69 -1.94
CA LEU A 88 -0.95 -11.27 -2.16
C LEU A 88 -0.31 -11.62 -0.82
N VAL A 89 -0.32 -10.68 0.13
CA VAL A 89 0.22 -10.86 1.49
C VAL A 89 -0.40 -12.08 2.16
N VAL A 90 -1.73 -12.21 2.15
CA VAL A 90 -2.42 -13.38 2.70
C VAL A 90 -1.99 -14.68 2.01
N SER A 91 -1.87 -14.68 0.69
CA SER A 91 -1.49 -15.89 -0.06
C SER A 91 -0.06 -16.35 0.24
N ILE A 92 0.85 -15.40 0.56
CA ILE A 92 2.20 -15.68 1.00
C ILE A 92 2.20 -16.14 2.46
N ALA A 93 1.55 -15.39 3.36
CA ALA A 93 1.48 -15.69 4.79
C ALA A 93 0.89 -17.10 5.08
N LYS A 94 -0.09 -17.54 4.28
CA LYS A 94 -0.65 -18.90 4.37
C LYS A 94 0.38 -20.01 4.21
N LYS A 95 1.48 -19.78 3.47
CA LYS A 95 2.57 -20.76 3.31
C LYS A 95 3.40 -20.92 4.59
N TYR A 96 3.31 -19.98 5.52
CA TYR A 96 4.03 -19.95 6.79
C TYR A 96 3.15 -20.33 7.98
N GLN A 97 1.96 -20.92 7.75
CA GLN A 97 1.04 -21.35 8.82
C GLN A 97 1.58 -22.45 9.74
N ALA A 98 2.65 -23.14 9.35
CA ALA A 98 3.35 -24.07 10.24
C ALA A 98 4.24 -23.38 11.29
N SER A 99 4.33 -22.04 11.26
CA SER A 99 5.03 -21.26 12.29
C SER A 99 4.21 -21.16 13.58
N GLU A 100 4.87 -20.76 14.67
CA GLU A 100 4.21 -20.55 15.98
C GLU A 100 3.35 -19.28 16.02
N LEU A 101 3.40 -18.43 14.99
CA LEU A 101 2.69 -17.16 14.93
C LEU A 101 1.28 -17.31 14.33
N PRO A 102 0.27 -16.64 14.91
CA PRO A 102 -1.04 -16.47 14.30
C PRO A 102 -0.97 -15.92 12.87
N LEU A 103 -1.93 -16.31 12.03
CA LEU A 103 -1.99 -15.85 10.63
C LEU A 103 -2.06 -14.33 10.52
N LEU A 104 -2.81 -13.67 11.41
CA LEU A 104 -2.97 -12.21 11.37
C LEU A 104 -1.65 -11.49 11.65
N ASP A 105 -0.79 -12.05 12.49
CA ASP A 105 0.52 -11.47 12.81
C ASP A 105 1.47 -11.58 11.61
N LEU A 106 1.52 -12.75 10.96
CA LEU A 106 2.26 -12.94 9.71
C LEU A 106 1.78 -11.99 8.61
N VAL A 107 0.46 -11.75 8.55
CA VAL A 107 -0.14 -10.79 7.61
C VAL A 107 0.25 -9.36 7.95
N GLN A 108 0.33 -8.97 9.22
CA GLN A 108 0.78 -7.62 9.59
C GLN A 108 2.21 -7.37 9.14
N GLU A 109 3.13 -8.30 9.41
CA GLU A 109 4.51 -8.20 8.95
C GLU A 109 4.60 -8.14 7.42
N GLY A 110 3.83 -8.98 6.73
CA GLY A 110 3.75 -8.94 5.27
C GLY A 110 3.16 -7.62 4.73
N ASN A 111 2.22 -6.99 5.43
CA ASN A 111 1.68 -5.69 5.06
C ASN A 111 2.73 -4.58 5.21
N LEU A 112 3.59 -4.64 6.22
CA LEU A 112 4.74 -3.73 6.34
C LEU A 112 5.68 -3.90 5.15
N GLY A 113 6.02 -5.13 4.79
CA GLY A 113 6.83 -5.41 3.59
C GLY A 113 6.18 -4.87 2.30
N LEU A 114 4.87 -5.08 2.16
CA LEU A 114 4.09 -4.59 1.02
C LEU A 114 4.15 -3.06 0.89
N ILE A 115 3.99 -2.32 1.99
CA ILE A 115 4.06 -0.84 1.97
C ILE A 115 5.42 -0.39 1.44
N HIS A 116 6.51 -0.97 1.93
CA HIS A 116 7.86 -0.64 1.47
C HIS A 116 8.09 -1.02 0.00
N ALA A 117 7.52 -2.15 -0.44
CA ALA A 117 7.59 -2.57 -1.84
C ALA A 117 6.85 -1.58 -2.76
N VAL A 118 5.69 -1.09 -2.34
CA VAL A 118 4.92 -0.07 -3.07
C VAL A 118 5.74 1.21 -3.26
N GLU A 119 6.41 1.69 -2.21
CA GLU A 119 7.22 2.91 -2.27
C GLU A 119 8.42 2.82 -3.22
N LYS A 120 8.96 1.61 -3.43
CA LYS A 120 10.18 1.37 -4.20
C LYS A 120 9.93 0.74 -5.57
N PHE A 121 8.68 0.46 -5.91
CA PHE A 121 8.34 -0.23 -7.15
C PHE A 121 8.67 0.63 -8.37
N ASP A 122 9.48 0.07 -9.27
CA ASP A 122 9.85 0.71 -10.53
C ASP A 122 9.16 0.01 -11.71
N TRP A 123 8.05 0.61 -12.15
CA TRP A 123 7.24 0.11 -13.27
C TRP A 123 7.99 0.09 -14.60
N ARG A 124 9.06 0.89 -14.75
CA ARG A 124 9.85 1.02 -15.99
C ARG A 124 10.68 -0.23 -16.26
N LYS A 125 10.96 -1.04 -15.23
CA LYS A 125 11.66 -2.34 -15.37
C LYS A 125 10.81 -3.41 -16.07
N GLY A 126 9.52 -3.16 -16.27
CA GLY A 126 8.66 -4.03 -17.07
C GLY A 126 8.22 -5.32 -16.37
N PHE A 127 8.59 -5.54 -15.11
CA PHE A 127 8.08 -6.65 -14.30
C PHE A 127 6.75 -6.29 -13.63
N LYS A 128 5.97 -7.31 -13.30
CA LYS A 128 4.75 -7.19 -12.50
C LYS A 128 5.10 -6.88 -11.05
N PHE A 129 4.27 -6.09 -10.37
CA PHE A 129 4.47 -5.78 -8.95
C PHE A 129 4.60 -7.05 -8.08
N SER A 130 3.76 -8.05 -8.31
CA SER A 130 3.79 -9.33 -7.59
C SER A 130 5.06 -10.15 -7.76
N THR A 131 5.92 -9.81 -8.74
CA THR A 131 7.22 -10.44 -8.93
C THR A 131 8.32 -9.72 -8.16
N TYR A 132 8.13 -8.43 -7.90
CA TYR A 132 9.08 -7.59 -7.16
C TYR A 132 8.85 -7.64 -5.65
N ALA A 133 7.58 -7.64 -5.23
CA ALA A 133 7.14 -7.55 -3.85
C ALA A 133 7.39 -8.82 -3.02
#